data_AF-A0A7I7T4M6-F1
#
_entry.id   AF-A0A7I7T4M6-F1
#
_cell.length_a   1.000
_cell.length_b   1.000
_cell.length_c   1.000
_cell.angle_alpha   90.00
_cell.angle_beta   90.00
_cell.angle_gamma   90.00
#
_symmetry.space_group_name_H-M   'P 1'
#
loop_
_entity.id
_entity.type
_entity.pdbx_description
1 polymer ?
#
loop_
_entity_poly.entity_id
_entity_poly.type
_entity_poly.pdbx_seq_one_letter_code
_entity_poly.pdbx_strand_id
1 'polypeptide(L)'
;MARVEPKKKPRSAWRRFVYPAPNACWQLDATEYVLTGGRKCVIFQLIDDHSRYAVASHVAWGETAAAAITVFDKAVAAHGVPQRLLSDNGAALNPSRRGHLGRLVGIN
;
A
#
# COMPACT_ATOMS: atom_id res chain seq x y z
N MET A 1 -30.32 -5.40 31.66
CA MET A 1 -29.18 -4.52 31.92
C MET A 1 -28.56 -4.13 30.58
N ALA A 2 -28.74 -2.90 30.11
CA ALA A 2 -28.16 -2.46 28.84
C ALA A 2 -26.65 -2.21 29.02
N ARG A 3 -25.83 -2.85 28.17
CA ARG A 3 -24.37 -2.68 28.15
C ARG A 3 -24.05 -1.25 27.74
N VAL A 4 -23.31 -0.52 28.58
CA VAL A 4 -22.82 0.83 28.24
C VAL A 4 -21.78 0.68 27.13
N GLU A 5 -22.08 1.21 25.95
CA GLU A 5 -21.15 1.26 24.83
C GLU A 5 -20.01 2.23 25.15
N PRO A 6 -18.73 1.87 24.94
CA PRO A 6 -17.62 2.78 25.16
C PRO A 6 -17.74 4.03 24.27
N LYS A 7 -17.68 5.22 24.90
CA LYS A 7 -17.69 6.50 24.19
C LYS A 7 -16.51 6.59 23.21
N LYS A 8 -16.76 7.11 22.00
CA LYS A 8 -15.74 7.36 20.98
C LYS A 8 -14.60 8.21 21.58
N LYS A 9 -13.35 7.80 21.33
CA LYS A 9 -12.16 8.52 21.85
C LYS A 9 -12.19 10.00 21.41
N PRO A 10 -11.81 10.94 22.29
CA PRO A 10 -11.74 12.36 21.94
C PRO A 10 -10.72 12.58 20.82
N ARG A 11 -10.95 13.60 19.97
CA ARG A 11 -10.04 13.93 18.86
C ARG A 11 -8.60 14.22 19.32
N SER A 12 -8.42 14.75 20.53
CA SER A 12 -7.10 14.99 21.13
C SER A 12 -6.29 13.72 21.37
N ALA A 13 -6.91 12.53 21.41
CA ALA A 13 -6.22 11.26 21.53
C ALA A 13 -5.64 10.74 20.19
N TRP A 14 -5.93 11.41 19.07
CA TRP A 14 -5.47 10.98 17.76
C TRP A 14 -3.99 11.32 17.61
N ARG A 15 -3.18 10.30 17.35
CA ARG A 15 -1.79 10.47 16.93
C ARG A 15 -1.71 10.26 15.44
N ARG A 16 -0.87 11.05 14.77
CA ARG A 16 -0.61 10.87 13.34
C ARG A 16 0.06 9.51 13.15
N PHE A 17 -0.49 8.71 12.25
CA PHE A 17 0.16 7.48 11.81
C PHE A 17 1.31 7.86 10.87
N VAL A 18 2.54 7.79 11.39
CA VAL A 18 3.78 8.10 10.66
C VAL A 18 4.91 7.24 11.24
N TYR A 19 5.63 6.53 10.38
CA TYR A 19 6.85 5.81 10.74
C TYR A 19 8.01 6.78 11.04
N PRO A 20 8.97 6.40 11.90
CA PRO A 20 9.91 7.35 12.49
C PRO A 20 11.01 7.86 11.55
N ALA A 21 11.25 7.21 10.42
CA ALA A 21 12.34 7.56 9.50
C ALA A 21 11.99 7.25 8.04
N PRO A 22 12.64 7.92 7.06
CA PRO A 22 12.57 7.53 5.66
C PRO A 22 12.96 6.06 5.48
N ASN A 23 12.35 5.40 4.50
CA ASN A 23 12.57 4.00 4.15
C ASN A 23 12.17 2.99 5.26
N ALA A 24 11.59 3.44 6.37
CA ALA A 24 11.10 2.56 7.44
C ALA A 24 9.76 1.89 7.07
N CYS A 25 8.93 2.54 6.25
CA CYS A 25 7.71 1.95 5.72
C CYS A 25 7.31 2.61 4.41
N TRP A 26 7.11 1.80 3.38
CA TRP A 26 6.43 2.22 2.16
C TRP A 26 4.97 1.78 2.18
N GLN A 27 4.08 2.59 1.64
CA GLN A 27 2.65 2.30 1.49
C GLN A 27 2.31 2.20 0.01
N LEU A 28 1.69 1.09 -0.38
CA LEU A 28 1.22 0.82 -1.74
C LEU A 28 -0.29 0.97 -1.80
N ASP A 29 -0.76 1.79 -2.72
CA ASP A 29 -2.16 1.99 -3.06
C ASP A 29 -2.38 1.86 -4.58
N ALA A 30 -3.60 1.54 -4.98
CA ALA A 30 -4.01 1.43 -6.38
C ALA A 30 -5.35 2.15 -6.61
N THR A 31 -5.39 3.05 -7.58
CA THR A 31 -6.59 3.83 -7.91
C THR A 31 -7.04 3.56 -9.34
N GLU A 32 -8.30 3.13 -9.52
CA GLU A 32 -8.92 3.09 -10.86
C GLU A 32 -9.14 4.51 -11.38
N TYR A 33 -8.77 4.74 -12.64
CA TYR A 33 -8.89 6.02 -13.31
C TYR A 33 -9.52 5.85 -14.70
N VAL A 34 -10.36 6.80 -15.10
CA VAL A 34 -11.00 6.81 -16.42
C VAL A 34 -10.23 7.76 -17.34
N LEU A 35 -9.62 7.19 -18.38
CA LEU A 35 -8.93 7.92 -19.44
C LEU A 35 -9.93 8.59 -20.38
N THR A 36 -9.41 9.50 -21.20
CA THR A 36 -10.14 10.03 -22.34
C THR A 36 -10.66 8.89 -23.24
N GLY A 37 -11.92 9.00 -23.67
CA GLY A 37 -12.60 7.94 -24.42
C GLY A 37 -13.18 6.81 -23.57
N GLY A 38 -13.25 6.96 -22.24
CA GLY A 38 -14.00 6.07 -21.35
C GLY A 38 -13.29 4.76 -20.96
N ARG A 39 -12.06 4.55 -21.44
CA ARG A 39 -11.25 3.39 -21.04
C ARG A 39 -10.78 3.56 -19.60
N LYS A 40 -10.75 2.46 -18.85
CA LYS A 40 -10.25 2.44 -17.47
C LYS A 40 -8.80 1.98 -17.41
N CYS A 41 -8.04 2.51 -16.47
CA CYS A 41 -6.74 2.00 -16.05
C CYS A 41 -6.64 2.02 -14.52
N VAL A 42 -5.60 1.41 -13.99
CA VAL A 42 -5.28 1.42 -12.56
C VAL A 42 -3.90 2.05 -12.38
N ILE A 43 -3.83 3.05 -11.52
CA ILE A 43 -2.60 3.76 -11.15
C ILE A 43 -2.12 3.20 -9.82
N PHE A 44 -1.02 2.48 -9.82
CA PHE A 44 -0.32 2.04 -8.62
C PHE A 44 0.63 3.12 -8.14
N GLN A 45 0.51 3.50 -6.87
CA GLN A 45 1.32 4.51 -6.22
C GLN A 45 2.02 3.92 -5.01
N LEU A 46 3.35 4.05 -4.95
CA LEU A 46 4.15 3.66 -3.80
C LEU A 46 4.76 4.90 -3.17
N ILE A 47 4.48 5.12 -1.90
CA ILE A 47 4.97 6.29 -1.15
C ILE A 47 5.75 5.86 0.09
N ASP A 48 6.74 6.66 0.48
CA ASP A 48 7.36 6.57 1.79
C ASP A 48 6.47 7.24 2.85
N ASP A 49 6.08 6.51 3.90
CA ASP A 49 5.12 6.99 4.90
C ASP A 49 5.66 8.17 5.74
N HIS A 50 6.97 8.18 5.99
CA HIS A 50 7.62 9.21 6.79
C HIS A 50 7.71 10.54 6.05
N SER A 51 8.39 10.54 4.89
CA SER A 51 8.67 11.73 4.10
C SER A 51 7.51 12.16 3.19
N ARG A 52 6.53 11.26 2.96
CA ARG A 52 5.47 11.40 1.94
C ARG A 52 6.01 11.50 0.52
N TYR A 53 7.26 11.13 0.30
CA TYR A 53 7.87 11.07 -1.01
C TYR A 53 7.28 9.90 -1.82
N ALA A 54 6.90 10.16 -3.08
CA ALA A 54 6.46 9.12 -4.00
C ALA A 54 7.68 8.39 -4.58
N VAL A 55 7.93 7.16 -4.12
CA VAL A 55 9.11 6.38 -4.50
C VAL A 55 8.96 5.68 -5.85
N ALA A 56 7.72 5.41 -6.28
CA ALA A 56 7.43 4.94 -7.63
C ALA A 56 5.94 5.07 -7.99
N SER A 57 5.67 5.05 -9.29
CA SER A 57 4.33 4.89 -9.85
C SER A 57 4.32 3.91 -11.02
N HIS A 58 3.18 3.27 -11.27
CA HIS A 58 2.98 2.42 -12.43
C HIS A 58 1.51 2.36 -12.84
N VAL A 59 1.23 2.55 -14.13
CA VAL A 59 -0.11 2.38 -14.70
C VAL A 59 -0.24 1.00 -15.34
N ALA A 60 -1.35 0.32 -15.05
CA ALA A 60 -1.74 -0.95 -15.66
C ALA A 60 -3.22 -0.91 -16.10
N TRP A 61 -3.66 -1.90 -16.88
CA TRP A 61 -5.05 -2.00 -17.32
C TRP A 61 -6.00 -2.61 -16.27
N GLY A 62 -5.45 -3.10 -15.16
CA GLY A 62 -6.22 -3.67 -14.07
C GLY A 62 -5.37 -3.81 -12.81
N GLU A 63 -6.04 -4.01 -11.69
CA GLU A 63 -5.39 -4.19 -10.40
C GLU A 63 -4.87 -5.62 -10.29
N THR A 64 -3.59 -5.83 -10.62
CA THR A 64 -2.97 -7.16 -10.66
C THR A 64 -1.74 -7.24 -9.75
N ALA A 65 -1.47 -8.43 -9.23
CA ALA A 65 -0.24 -8.70 -8.47
C ALA A 65 1.02 -8.38 -9.28
N ALA A 66 1.03 -8.66 -10.58
CA ALA A 66 2.17 -8.40 -11.46
C ALA A 66 2.47 -6.88 -11.58
N ALA A 67 1.44 -6.04 -11.71
CA ALA A 67 1.60 -4.60 -11.73
C ALA A 67 2.09 -4.07 -10.37
N ALA A 68 1.61 -4.66 -9.28
CA ALA A 68 2.02 -4.32 -7.92
C ALA A 68 3.50 -4.67 -7.65
N ILE A 69 3.95 -5.86 -8.10
CA ILE A 69 5.37 -6.24 -8.07
C ILE A 69 6.20 -5.30 -8.95
N THR A 70 5.69 -4.94 -10.13
CA THR A 70 6.41 -4.05 -11.07
C THR A 70 6.68 -2.68 -10.44
N VAL A 71 5.71 -2.06 -9.76
CA VAL A 71 5.94 -0.76 -9.08
C VAL A 71 6.89 -0.91 -7.89
N PHE A 72 6.81 -2.01 -7.15
CA PHE A 72 7.72 -2.29 -6.05
C PHE A 72 9.16 -2.46 -6.52
N ASP A 73 9.39 -3.28 -7.55
CA ASP A 73 10.73 -3.52 -8.12
C ASP A 73 11.33 -2.23 -8.68
N LYS A 74 10.52 -1.36 -9.32
CA LYS A 74 10.95 -0.02 -9.75
C LYS A 74 11.43 0.84 -8.58
N ALA A 75 10.68 0.87 -7.49
CA ALA A 75 11.05 1.64 -6.30
C ALA A 75 12.32 1.08 -5.65
N VAL A 76 12.43 -0.25 -5.53
CA VAL A 76 13.62 -0.91 -4.96
C VAL A 76 14.86 -0.62 -5.78
N ALA A 77 14.76 -0.68 -7.12
CA ALA A 77 15.87 -0.36 -8.00
C ALA A 77 16.36 1.09 -7.85
N ALA A 78 15.45 2.03 -7.57
CA ALA A 78 15.77 3.46 -7.45
C ALA A 78 16.19 3.88 -6.03
N HIS A 79 15.65 3.24 -4.99
CA HIS A 79 15.71 3.75 -3.62
C HIS A 79 16.15 2.71 -2.58
N GLY A 80 16.43 1.47 -2.99
CA GLY A 80 16.76 0.36 -2.09
C GLY A 80 15.51 -0.27 -1.46
N VAL A 81 15.69 -1.24 -0.57
CA VAL A 81 14.58 -2.01 0.02
C VAL A 81 14.06 -1.29 1.27
N PRO A 82 12.72 -1.14 1.44
CA PRO A 82 12.16 -0.59 2.67
C PRO A 82 12.20 -1.61 3.81
N GLN A 83 12.17 -1.13 5.05
CA GLN A 83 12.07 -2.03 6.21
C GLN A 83 10.70 -2.72 6.28
N ARG A 84 9.63 -2.04 5.83
CA ARG A 84 8.26 -2.57 5.76
C ARG A 84 7.54 -2.08 4.52
N LEU A 85 6.63 -2.91 4.03
CA LEU A 85 5.66 -2.56 2.99
C LEU A 85 4.26 -2.75 3.58
N LEU A 86 3.42 -1.73 3.47
CA LEU A 86 1.99 -1.80 3.79
C LEU A 86 1.17 -1.71 2.51
N SER A 87 0.14 -2.54 2.42
CA SER A 87 -0.95 -2.36 1.46
C SER A 87 -2.25 -2.85 2.07
N ASP A 88 -3.34 -2.18 1.75
CA ASP A 88 -4.70 -2.60 2.10
C ASP A 88 -5.33 -3.55 1.05
N ASN A 89 -4.72 -3.70 -0.13
CA ASN A 89 -5.22 -4.56 -1.23
C ASN A 89 -4.91 -6.05 -1.06
N GLY A 90 -5.36 -6.62 0.06
CA GLY A 90 -5.10 -7.99 0.54
C GLY A 90 -5.49 -9.16 -0.39
N ALA A 91 -5.91 -8.92 -1.63
CA ALA A 91 -6.07 -9.93 -2.68
C ALA A 91 -5.02 -9.82 -3.81
N ALA A 92 -4.62 -8.60 -4.21
CA ALA A 92 -3.61 -8.38 -5.24
C ALA A 92 -2.18 -8.53 -4.69
N LEU A 93 -1.98 -8.27 -3.40
CA LEU A 93 -0.67 -8.24 -2.75
C LEU A 93 -0.43 -9.38 -1.76
N ASN A 94 -1.45 -10.20 -1.51
CA ASN A 94 -1.36 -11.34 -0.59
C ASN A 94 -1.98 -12.63 -1.17
N PRO A 95 -1.22 -13.42 -1.94
CA PRO A 95 -1.65 -14.73 -2.43
C PRO A 95 -1.77 -15.79 -1.31
N SER A 96 -1.22 -15.53 -0.11
CA SER A 96 -1.16 -16.54 0.96
C SER A 96 -2.53 -16.88 1.55
N ARG A 97 -3.54 -16.01 1.42
CA ARG A 97 -4.94 -16.33 1.74
C ARG A 97 -5.58 -17.36 0.80
N ARG A 98 -4.91 -17.71 -0.31
CA ARG A 98 -5.29 -18.78 -1.26
C ARG A 98 -4.27 -19.92 -1.33
N GLY A 99 -3.34 -20.01 -0.37
CA GLY A 99 -2.39 -21.13 -0.31
C GLY A 99 -1.17 -21.03 -1.23
N HIS A 100 -0.87 -19.84 -1.78
CA HIS A 100 0.32 -19.63 -2.61
C HIS A 100 1.35 -18.74 -1.88
N LEU A 101 2.59 -19.21 -1.77
CA LEU A 101 3.71 -18.38 -1.31
C LEU A 101 4.00 -17.29 -2.37
N GLY A 102 3.68 -16.04 -2.06
CA GLY A 102 4.03 -14.89 -2.90
C GLY A 102 5.35 -14.27 -2.47
N ARG A 103 6.13 -13.77 -3.43
CA ARG A 103 7.44 -13.10 -3.23
C ARG A 103 7.40 -11.88 -2.29
N LEU A 104 6.22 -11.33 -2.01
CA LEU A 104 6.01 -10.17 -1.13
C LEU A 104 5.69 -10.53 0.33
N VAL A 105 5.64 -11.83 0.68
CA VAL A 105 5.50 -12.27 2.07
C VAL A 105 6.89 -12.32 2.72
N GLY A 106 7.30 -11.18 3.28
CA GLY A 106 8.48 -11.09 4.14
C GLY A 106 8.15 -11.64 5.53
N ILE A 107 8.88 -12.69 5.93
CA ILE A 107 8.82 -13.32 7.24
C ILE A 107 9.64 -12.48 8.23
N ASN A 108 9.01 -12.20 9.38
CA ASN A 108 9.49 -11.62 10.65
C ASN A 108 9.00 -10.20 10.97
#